data_AF-A0A914IVZ4-F1
#
_entry.id   AF-A0A914IVZ4-F1
#
_cell.length_a   1.000
_cell.length_b   1.000
_cell.length_c   1.000
_cell.angle_alpha   90.00
_cell.angle_beta   90.00
_cell.angle_gamma   90.00
#
_symmetry.space_group_name_H-M   'P 1'
#
loop_
_entity.id
_entity.type
_entity.pdbx_description
1 polymer ?
#
loop_
_entity_poly.entity_id
_entity_poly.type
_entity_poly.pdbx_seq_one_letter_code
_entity_poly.pdbx_strand_id
1 'polypeptide(L)'
;MPYEDTRIMLHPTKKNKHGYINASNIQIPINDRLFKYILTQNPLKTTIDDFYQMIWESDTRIVISFMDKNESHAEIYWPTKINEKLSIGDFSIRQQSSTITKGLTTTILNVKCLSSGEKRIIYHLNFTAFKKDLDGVPANIETFLSFVDAVNSFKRHIENEKMHDGDSGVFIPSLFNSRKNSYSRSRSKSTTRSTFMDVTNKIRSQSVEQVEQGNRWKRKFITNPTNQQSTSSNTSEISGISSTSNSSSGSTSFRTEYLEQQNPIIVHCMDGSSISGLYVLIEVIVHCIENNVNVEIPKLLRLLRQQRSSLIKNIHQYKFAYEAILVYLQRSRLI
;
A
#
# COMPACT_ATOMS: atom_id res chain seq x y z
N MET A 1 -3.74 6.93 18.04
CA MET A 1 -3.22 8.07 17.26
C MET A 1 -1.92 7.63 16.61
N PRO A 2 -1.53 8.18 15.45
CA PRO A 2 -0.25 7.85 14.84
C PRO A 2 0.90 8.47 15.66
N TYR A 3 2.09 7.87 15.63
CA TYR A 3 3.29 8.50 16.17
C TYR A 3 3.78 9.60 15.22
N GLU A 4 4.50 10.59 15.73
CA GLU A 4 4.94 11.74 14.93
C GLU A 4 5.93 11.35 13.82
N ASP A 5 6.79 10.36 14.09
CA ASP A 5 7.80 9.84 13.17
C ASP A 5 7.24 8.92 12.07
N THR A 6 6.05 8.34 12.29
CA THR A 6 5.41 7.43 11.32
C THR A 6 4.11 7.97 10.74
N ARG A 7 3.59 9.12 11.19
CA ARG A 7 2.32 9.64 10.67
C ARG A 7 2.43 10.03 9.20
N ILE A 8 1.32 9.85 8.50
CA ILE A 8 1.19 10.41 7.15
C ILE A 8 1.00 11.93 7.25
N MET A 9 1.73 12.62 6.39
CA MET A 9 1.72 14.07 6.26
C MET A 9 1.26 14.44 4.86
N LEU A 10 0.04 14.94 4.77
CA LEU A 10 -0.53 15.42 3.52
C LEU A 10 0.04 16.79 3.18
N HIS A 11 0.05 17.14 1.90
CA HIS A 11 0.32 18.52 1.51
C HIS A 11 -0.73 19.45 2.15
N PRO A 12 -0.31 20.51 2.86
CA PRO A 12 -1.25 21.41 3.51
C PRO A 12 -2.25 22.04 2.54
N THR A 13 -3.51 22.08 2.95
CA THR A 13 -4.59 22.75 2.20
C THR A 13 -5.17 23.90 3.02
N LYS A 14 -6.06 24.69 2.40
CA LYS A 14 -6.79 25.75 3.13
C LYS A 14 -7.62 25.19 4.29
N LYS A 15 -8.15 23.97 4.15
CA LYS A 15 -8.97 23.28 5.15
C LYS A 15 -8.11 22.50 6.16
N ASN A 16 -7.01 21.91 5.70
CA ASN A 16 -6.10 21.12 6.52
C ASN A 16 -4.69 21.71 6.48
N LYS A 17 -4.47 22.79 7.24
CA LYS A 17 -3.20 23.55 7.25
C LYS A 17 -2.01 22.75 7.80
N HIS A 18 -2.27 21.72 8.59
CA HIS A 18 -1.23 20.90 9.22
C HIS A 18 -0.96 19.60 8.44
N GLY A 19 -1.73 19.34 7.38
CA GLY A 19 -1.64 18.10 6.62
C GLY A 19 -1.89 16.86 7.49
N TYR A 20 -2.67 17.00 8.56
CA TYR A 20 -2.88 15.94 9.54
C TYR A 20 -3.95 14.97 9.03
N ILE A 21 -3.66 13.69 9.14
CA ILE A 21 -4.62 12.60 9.01
C ILE A 21 -4.22 11.50 10.01
N ASN A 22 -5.20 10.81 10.61
CA ASN A 22 -4.92 9.70 11.54
C ASN A 22 -4.54 8.43 10.78
N ALA A 23 -3.33 8.45 10.21
CA ALA A 23 -2.76 7.35 9.46
C ALA A 23 -1.27 7.19 9.78
N SER A 24 -0.77 5.96 9.79
CA SER A 24 0.63 5.62 10.03
C SER A 24 1.20 4.87 8.84
N ASN A 25 2.38 5.28 8.36
CA ASN A 25 3.20 4.54 7.42
C ASN A 25 3.85 3.35 8.16
N ILE A 26 3.59 2.14 7.68
CA ILE A 26 4.15 0.90 8.21
C ILE A 26 5.06 0.29 7.16
N GLN A 27 6.30 0.05 7.54
CA GLN A 27 7.33 -0.54 6.70
C GLN A 27 7.91 -1.78 7.39
N ILE A 28 7.86 -2.93 6.70
CA ILE A 28 8.46 -4.18 7.20
C ILE A 28 9.43 -4.72 6.14
N PRO A 29 10.76 -4.59 6.36
CA PRO A 29 11.73 -5.26 5.51
C PRO A 29 11.78 -6.75 5.87
N ILE A 30 11.51 -7.62 4.90
CA ILE A 30 11.66 -9.07 5.01
C ILE A 30 12.52 -9.52 3.82
N ASN A 31 13.72 -10.02 4.09
CA ASN A 31 14.74 -10.32 3.08
C ASN A 31 14.93 -9.12 2.12
N ASP A 32 14.75 -9.33 0.81
CA ASP A 32 14.90 -8.31 -0.23
C ASP A 32 13.56 -7.62 -0.59
N ARG A 33 12.49 -7.87 0.18
CA ARG A 33 11.17 -7.26 0.00
C ARG A 33 10.88 -6.23 1.09
N LEU A 34 10.36 -5.07 0.69
CA LEU A 34 9.85 -4.05 1.60
C LEU A 34 8.34 -3.98 1.54
N PHE A 35 7.67 -4.51 2.58
CA PHE A 35 6.24 -4.33 2.74
C PHE A 35 5.95 -2.89 3.15
N LYS A 36 5.02 -2.24 2.46
CA LYS A 36 4.59 -0.87 2.77
C LYS A 36 3.07 -0.82 2.91
N TYR A 37 2.61 -0.33 4.06
CA TYR A 37 1.20 -0.09 4.32
C TYR A 37 0.97 1.31 4.86
N ILE A 38 -0.24 1.79 4.70
CA ILE A 38 -0.76 2.92 5.44
C ILE A 38 -1.93 2.41 6.28
N LEU A 39 -1.75 2.38 7.59
CA LEU A 39 -2.81 1.99 8.52
C LEU A 39 -3.54 3.23 9.02
N THR A 40 -4.85 3.30 8.77
CA THR A 40 -5.67 4.49 9.05
C THR A 40 -7.01 4.10 9.65
N GLN A 41 -7.62 5.01 10.40
CA GLN A 41 -9.02 4.86 10.84
C GLN A 41 -9.99 4.94 9.64
N ASN A 42 -11.23 4.49 9.85
CA ASN A 42 -12.29 4.72 8.90
C ASN A 42 -12.46 6.23 8.66
N PRO A 43 -12.59 6.67 7.39
CA PRO A 43 -12.79 8.08 7.09
C PRO A 43 -14.03 8.63 7.81
N LEU A 44 -13.90 9.82 8.39
CA LEU A 44 -15.03 10.56 8.96
C LEU A 44 -15.59 11.51 7.89
N LYS A 45 -16.85 11.95 8.03
CA LYS A 45 -17.44 12.97 7.14
C LYS A 45 -16.53 14.17 6.89
N THR A 46 -15.81 14.59 7.94
CA THR A 46 -14.91 15.74 7.93
C THR A 46 -13.52 15.46 7.38
N THR A 47 -13.15 14.19 7.16
CA THR A 47 -11.80 13.78 6.73
C THR A 47 -11.82 12.89 5.47
N ILE A 48 -12.97 12.77 4.81
CA ILE A 48 -13.10 11.97 3.57
C ILE A 48 -12.29 12.62 2.43
N ASP A 49 -12.23 13.95 2.35
CA ASP A 49 -11.37 14.65 1.39
C ASP A 49 -9.88 14.42 1.68
N ASP A 50 -9.46 14.51 2.94
CA ASP A 50 -8.10 14.16 3.37
C ASP A 50 -7.74 12.70 3.03
N PHE A 51 -8.69 11.76 3.19
CA PHE A 51 -8.48 10.35 2.85
C PHE A 51 -8.23 10.13 1.35
N TYR A 52 -8.98 10.82 0.49
CA TYR A 52 -8.72 10.75 -0.97
C TYR A 52 -7.43 11.47 -1.37
N GLN A 53 -7.10 12.57 -0.72
CA GLN A 53 -5.80 13.22 -0.88
C GLN A 53 -4.67 12.25 -0.50
N MET A 54 -4.80 11.52 0.60
CA MET A 54 -3.86 10.48 1.01
C MET A 54 -3.72 9.37 -0.03
N ILE A 55 -4.83 8.82 -0.55
CA ILE A 55 -4.80 7.81 -1.61
C ILE A 55 -3.99 8.32 -2.81
N TRP A 56 -4.24 9.57 -3.21
CA TRP A 56 -3.63 10.17 -4.40
C TRP A 56 -2.14 10.46 -4.21
N GLU A 57 -1.77 11.11 -3.10
CA GLU A 57 -0.38 11.53 -2.83
C GLU A 57 0.54 10.34 -2.51
N SER A 58 0.01 9.28 -1.90
CA SER A 58 0.76 8.05 -1.65
C SER A 58 0.86 7.13 -2.87
N ASP A 59 0.19 7.49 -3.97
CA ASP A 59 0.02 6.67 -5.16
C ASP A 59 -0.44 5.24 -4.83
N THR A 60 -1.38 5.15 -3.89
CA THR A 60 -1.97 3.88 -3.48
C THR A 60 -2.87 3.36 -4.61
N ARG A 61 -2.78 2.06 -4.93
CA ARG A 61 -3.65 1.39 -5.89
C ARG A 61 -4.62 0.40 -5.27
N ILE A 62 -4.34 -0.07 -4.05
CA ILE A 62 -5.19 -1.00 -3.29
C ILE A 62 -5.61 -0.35 -1.98
N VAL A 63 -6.91 -0.34 -1.72
CA VAL A 63 -7.51 0.06 -0.44
C VAL A 63 -8.22 -1.14 0.16
N ILE A 64 -7.79 -1.56 1.34
CA ILE A 64 -8.42 -2.63 2.11
C ILE A 64 -9.28 -2.02 3.21
N SER A 65 -10.53 -2.46 3.27
CA SER A 65 -11.52 -2.03 4.24
C SER A 65 -12.00 -3.23 5.07
N PHE A 66 -12.02 -3.06 6.39
CA PHE A 66 -12.56 -4.01 7.35
C PHE A 66 -13.78 -3.40 8.05
N MET A 67 -14.67 -2.80 7.26
CA MET A 67 -15.87 -2.11 7.73
C MET A 67 -17.10 -2.78 7.14
N ASP A 68 -18.10 -3.07 7.97
CA ASP A 68 -19.43 -3.38 7.45
C ASP A 68 -20.11 -2.05 7.08
N LYS A 69 -20.56 -1.94 5.82
CA LYS A 69 -21.31 -0.77 5.33
C LYS A 69 -22.62 -0.53 6.10
N ASN A 70 -23.11 -1.53 6.81
CA ASN A 70 -24.34 -1.46 7.60
C ASN A 70 -24.09 -1.12 9.07
N GLU A 71 -22.83 -1.05 9.52
CA GLU A 71 -22.52 -0.64 10.89
C GLU A 71 -22.80 0.85 11.07
N SER A 72 -23.40 1.19 12.22
CA SER A 72 -23.55 2.58 12.64
C SER A 72 -22.17 3.25 12.66
N HIS A 73 -22.07 4.45 12.10
CA HIS A 73 -20.83 5.25 11.98
C HIS A 73 -19.83 4.84 10.89
N ALA A 74 -20.12 3.83 10.07
CA ALA A 74 -19.35 3.55 8.86
C ALA A 74 -19.73 4.56 7.76
N GLU A 75 -18.94 5.63 7.62
CA GLU A 75 -19.15 6.56 6.51
C GLU A 75 -18.84 5.91 5.17
N ILE A 76 -19.80 5.94 4.25
CA ILE A 76 -19.63 5.43 2.89
C ILE A 76 -18.90 6.50 2.08
N TYR A 77 -17.61 6.29 1.87
CA TYR A 77 -16.75 7.21 1.14
C TYR A 77 -16.57 6.85 -0.34
N TRP A 78 -17.20 5.77 -0.84
CA TRP A 78 -17.15 5.33 -2.24
C TRP A 78 -18.55 5.19 -2.85
N PRO A 79 -18.72 5.32 -4.17
CA PRO A 79 -20.02 5.09 -4.82
C PRO A 79 -20.49 3.65 -4.60
N THR A 80 -21.79 3.45 -4.36
CA THR A 80 -22.35 2.11 -4.09
C THR A 80 -23.17 1.57 -5.27
N LYS A 81 -23.56 2.45 -6.20
CA LYS A 81 -24.26 2.07 -7.42
C LYS A 81 -23.30 2.15 -8.62
N ILE A 82 -23.48 1.22 -9.57
CA ILE A 82 -22.70 1.23 -10.82
C ILE A 82 -22.93 2.56 -11.55
N ASN A 83 -21.86 3.16 -12.08
CA ASN A 83 -21.85 4.45 -12.78
C ASN A 83 -22.23 5.68 -11.94
N GLU A 84 -22.51 5.50 -10.64
CA GLU A 84 -22.68 6.63 -9.72
C GLU A 84 -21.36 7.42 -9.62
N LYS A 85 -21.49 8.75 -9.67
CA LYS A 85 -20.37 9.68 -9.54
C LYS A 85 -20.44 10.31 -8.15
N LEU A 86 -19.44 10.04 -7.33
CA LEU A 86 -19.23 10.72 -6.05
C LEU A 86 -18.16 11.80 -6.23
N SER A 87 -18.42 13.02 -5.76
CA SER A 87 -17.45 14.12 -5.82
C SER A 87 -17.02 14.47 -4.40
N ILE A 88 -15.72 14.35 -4.13
CA ILE A 88 -15.12 14.56 -2.82
C ILE A 88 -13.92 15.47 -3.02
N GLY A 89 -14.00 16.70 -2.51
CA GLY A 89 -12.92 17.69 -2.67
C GLY A 89 -12.51 17.85 -4.15
N ASP A 90 -11.23 17.63 -4.43
CA ASP A 90 -10.64 17.69 -5.77
C ASP A 90 -10.79 16.37 -6.57
N PHE A 91 -11.60 15.42 -6.09
CA PHE A 91 -11.69 14.08 -6.67
C PHE A 91 -13.11 13.76 -7.15
N SER A 92 -13.17 13.13 -8.32
CA SER A 92 -14.38 12.52 -8.88
C SER A 92 -14.18 11.01 -8.92
N ILE A 93 -15.00 10.27 -8.18
CA ILE A 93 -14.93 8.82 -8.05
C ILE A 93 -16.13 8.18 -8.77
N ARG A 94 -15.86 7.16 -9.57
CA ARG A 94 -16.89 6.34 -10.23
C ARG A 94 -16.64 4.87 -9.97
N GLN A 95 -17.70 4.13 -9.66
CA GLN A 95 -17.64 2.67 -9.60
C GLN A 95 -17.72 2.10 -11.02
N GLN A 96 -16.67 1.39 -11.45
CA GLN A 96 -16.62 0.69 -12.74
C GLN A 96 -17.27 -0.69 -12.63
N SER A 97 -16.94 -1.44 -11.58
CA SER A 97 -17.52 -2.75 -11.30
C SER A 97 -17.49 -3.04 -9.81
N SER A 98 -18.35 -3.95 -9.36
CA SER A 98 -18.30 -4.52 -8.02
C SER A 98 -18.64 -6.01 -8.10
N THR A 99 -17.89 -6.83 -7.37
CA THR A 99 -18.06 -8.27 -7.30
C THR A 99 -18.12 -8.68 -5.84
N ILE A 100 -19.16 -9.43 -5.50
CA ILE A 100 -19.37 -9.93 -4.15
C ILE A 100 -19.08 -11.43 -4.18
N THR A 101 -18.15 -11.86 -3.34
CA THR A 101 -17.85 -13.26 -3.04
C THR A 101 -18.04 -13.48 -1.54
N LYS A 102 -17.99 -14.75 -1.09
CA LYS A 102 -18.22 -15.09 0.32
C LYS A 102 -17.30 -14.27 1.26
N GLY A 103 -17.89 -13.31 1.99
CA GLY A 103 -17.20 -12.45 2.96
C GLY A 103 -16.32 -11.32 2.38
N LEU A 104 -16.33 -11.11 1.06
CA LEU A 104 -15.51 -10.11 0.37
C LEU A 104 -16.35 -9.37 -0.68
N THR A 105 -16.29 -8.05 -0.66
CA THR A 105 -16.75 -7.20 -1.78
C THR A 105 -15.55 -6.52 -2.41
N THR A 106 -15.29 -6.79 -3.68
CA THR A 106 -14.25 -6.11 -4.45
C THR A 106 -14.89 -5.09 -5.38
N THR A 107 -14.46 -3.85 -5.30
CA THR A 107 -14.98 -2.74 -6.11
C THR A 107 -13.84 -2.07 -6.86
N ILE A 108 -13.99 -1.94 -8.18
CA ILE A 108 -13.02 -1.23 -9.02
C ILE A 108 -13.50 0.22 -9.16
N LEU A 109 -12.71 1.16 -8.64
CA LEU A 109 -13.00 2.58 -8.64
C LEU A 109 -12.12 3.30 -9.65
N ASN A 110 -12.73 4.13 -10.49
CA ASN A 110 -12.02 5.12 -11.29
C ASN A 110 -12.01 6.46 -10.53
N VAL A 111 -10.84 6.89 -10.10
CA VAL A 111 -10.65 8.17 -9.38
C VAL A 111 -10.00 9.16 -10.33
N LYS A 112 -10.67 10.29 -10.58
CA LYS A 112 -10.13 11.41 -11.35
C LYS A 112 -9.77 12.55 -10.42
N CYS A 113 -8.53 13.01 -10.44
CA CYS A 113 -8.14 14.29 -9.85
C CYS A 113 -8.58 15.42 -10.78
N LEU A 114 -9.38 16.35 -10.28
CA LEU A 114 -10.02 17.40 -11.08
C LEU A 114 -9.02 18.48 -11.48
N SER A 115 -8.10 18.84 -10.58
CA SER A 115 -7.05 19.84 -10.84
C SER A 115 -6.04 19.40 -11.91
N SER A 116 -5.55 18.16 -11.84
CA SER A 116 -4.58 17.62 -12.83
C SER A 116 -5.24 17.01 -14.06
N GLY A 117 -6.51 16.59 -13.96
CA GLY A 117 -7.21 15.83 -14.99
C GLY A 117 -6.85 14.34 -15.06
N GLU A 118 -5.82 13.91 -14.33
CA GLU A 118 -5.33 12.53 -14.27
C GLU A 118 -6.37 11.58 -13.67
N LYS A 119 -6.25 10.30 -14.04
CA LYS A 119 -7.13 9.23 -13.56
C LYS A 119 -6.32 8.05 -13.06
N ARG A 120 -6.77 7.42 -11.98
CA ARG A 120 -6.20 6.18 -11.44
C ARG A 120 -7.29 5.16 -11.16
N ILE A 121 -6.97 3.89 -11.36
CA ILE A 121 -7.81 2.77 -10.95
C ILE A 121 -7.42 2.38 -9.53
N ILE A 122 -8.39 2.38 -8.62
CA ILE A 122 -8.22 1.95 -7.24
C ILE A 122 -9.04 0.67 -7.03
N TYR A 123 -8.37 -0.39 -6.58
CA TYR A 123 -9.01 -1.64 -6.17
C TYR A 123 -9.40 -1.52 -4.70
N HIS A 124 -10.69 -1.45 -4.42
CA HIS A 124 -11.23 -1.38 -3.07
C HIS A 124 -11.72 -2.78 -2.66
N LEU A 125 -11.06 -3.38 -1.69
CA LEU A 125 -11.38 -4.72 -1.18
C LEU A 125 -11.95 -4.59 0.23
N ASN A 126 -13.24 -4.90 0.39
CA ASN A 126 -13.94 -4.83 1.66
C ASN A 126 -14.23 -6.23 2.22
N PHE A 127 -13.66 -6.55 3.37
CA PHE A 127 -13.97 -7.77 4.11
C PHE A 127 -15.11 -7.50 5.10
N THR A 128 -16.14 -8.36 5.10
CA THR A 128 -17.37 -8.16 5.90
C THR A 128 -17.77 -9.37 6.76
N ALA A 129 -17.02 -10.48 6.70
CA ALA A 129 -17.36 -11.70 7.43
C ALA A 129 -16.82 -11.69 8.86
N PHE A 130 -17.39 -10.88 9.75
CA PHE A 130 -17.01 -10.78 11.16
C PHE A 130 -17.93 -11.58 12.10
N LYS A 131 -17.40 -11.97 13.27
CA LYS A 131 -18.17 -12.51 14.38
C LYS A 131 -19.00 -11.39 15.01
N LYS A 132 -20.29 -11.62 15.21
CA LYS A 132 -21.20 -10.62 15.80
C LYS A 132 -20.99 -10.47 17.31
N ASP A 133 -20.46 -11.49 17.96
CA ASP A 133 -20.31 -11.63 19.41
C ASP A 133 -18.89 -11.31 19.91
N LEU A 134 -17.91 -11.20 19.01
CA LEU A 134 -16.51 -10.91 19.36
C LEU A 134 -15.99 -9.73 18.56
N ASP A 135 -15.69 -8.65 19.29
CA ASP A 135 -15.24 -7.37 18.73
C ASP A 135 -14.00 -7.54 17.85
N GLY A 136 -14.20 -7.29 16.57
CA GLY A 136 -13.15 -7.35 15.56
C GLY A 136 -12.49 -8.73 15.46
N VAL A 137 -13.25 -9.82 15.39
CA VAL A 137 -12.69 -11.13 15.02
C VAL A 137 -13.39 -11.64 13.77
N PRO A 138 -12.66 -12.05 12.71
CA PRO A 138 -13.29 -12.68 11.55
C PRO A 138 -14.09 -13.94 11.94
N ALA A 139 -15.24 -14.13 11.29
CA ALA A 139 -16.18 -15.22 11.56
C ALA A 139 -15.55 -16.60 11.32
N ASN A 140 -14.73 -16.69 10.28
CA ASN A 140 -14.20 -17.93 9.78
C ASN A 140 -12.77 -17.71 9.25
N ILE A 141 -11.83 -18.51 9.76
CA ILE A 141 -10.40 -18.44 9.39
C ILE A 141 -10.21 -18.63 7.89
N GLU A 142 -10.90 -19.60 7.30
CA GLU A 142 -10.76 -19.91 5.87
C GLU A 142 -11.20 -18.76 4.98
N THR A 143 -12.28 -18.09 5.37
CA THR A 143 -12.77 -16.91 4.65
C THR A 143 -11.78 -15.75 4.76
N PHE A 144 -11.11 -15.60 5.90
CA PHE A 144 -10.06 -14.60 6.08
C PHE A 144 -8.78 -14.92 5.28
N LEU A 145 -8.34 -16.19 5.27
CA LEU A 145 -7.20 -16.62 4.45
C LEU A 145 -7.49 -16.47 2.95
N SER A 146 -8.68 -16.84 2.49
CA SER A 146 -9.10 -16.58 1.10
C SER A 146 -9.15 -15.09 0.76
N PHE A 147 -9.45 -14.22 1.73
CA PHE A 147 -9.35 -12.78 1.56
C PHE A 147 -7.89 -12.33 1.40
N VAL A 148 -6.96 -12.87 2.20
CA VAL A 148 -5.51 -12.61 2.06
C VAL A 148 -5.03 -13.04 0.66
N ASP A 149 -5.43 -14.22 0.19
CA ASP A 149 -5.11 -14.73 -1.15
C ASP A 149 -5.64 -13.82 -2.26
N ALA A 150 -6.89 -13.33 -2.11
CA ALA A 150 -7.49 -12.40 -3.05
C ALA A 150 -6.69 -11.09 -3.13
N VAL A 151 -6.32 -10.50 -1.99
CA VAL A 151 -5.47 -9.30 -1.98
C VAL A 151 -4.13 -9.57 -2.67
N ASN A 152 -3.47 -10.69 -2.35
CA ASN A 152 -2.19 -11.05 -2.96
C ASN A 152 -2.30 -11.23 -4.49
N SER A 153 -3.44 -11.72 -4.98
CA SER A 153 -3.73 -11.76 -6.42
C SER A 153 -3.75 -10.36 -7.05
N PHE A 154 -4.40 -9.39 -6.41
CA PHE A 154 -4.39 -7.99 -6.87
C PHE A 154 -3.01 -7.35 -6.80
N LYS A 155 -2.20 -7.65 -5.77
CA LYS A 155 -0.81 -7.16 -5.69
C LYS A 155 -0.02 -7.62 -6.92
N ARG A 156 -0.03 -8.93 -7.21
CA ARG A 156 0.65 -9.51 -8.38
C ARG A 156 0.12 -8.95 -9.70
N HIS A 157 -1.19 -8.77 -9.82
CA HIS A 157 -1.78 -8.19 -11.03
C HIS A 157 -1.25 -6.78 -11.30
N ILE A 158 -1.20 -5.92 -10.29
CA ILE A 158 -0.69 -4.55 -10.42
C ILE A 158 0.82 -4.53 -10.69
N GLU A 159 1.59 -5.40 -10.02
CA GLU A 159 3.02 -5.58 -10.27
C GLU A 159 3.27 -5.97 -11.74
N ASN A 160 2.48 -6.90 -12.28
CA ASN A 160 2.58 -7.34 -13.67
C ASN A 160 2.20 -6.24 -14.68
N GLU A 161 1.18 -5.42 -14.40
CA GLU A 161 0.81 -4.29 -15.27
C GLU A 161 1.99 -3.30 -15.40
N LYS A 162 2.67 -2.98 -14.30
CA LYS A 162 3.82 -2.06 -14.32
C LYS A 162 4.99 -2.57 -15.14
N MET A 163 5.26 -3.88 -15.10
CA MET A 163 6.34 -4.48 -15.88
C MET A 163 6.08 -4.38 -17.39
N HIS A 164 4.83 -4.56 -17.83
CA HIS A 164 4.47 -4.43 -19.25
C HIS A 164 4.63 -2.98 -19.77
N ASP A 165 4.31 -1.99 -18.94
CA ASP A 165 4.51 -0.57 -19.28
C ASP A 165 6.00 -0.20 -19.35
N GLY A 166 6.85 -0.82 -18.52
CA GLY A 166 8.29 -0.58 -18.49
C GLY A 166 9.09 -1.22 -19.63
N ASP A 167 8.69 -2.42 -20.08
CA ASP A 167 9.39 -3.17 -21.14
C ASP A 167 9.03 -2.67 -22.55
N SER A 168 7.99 -1.83 -22.66
CA SER A 168 7.52 -1.29 -23.93
C SER A 168 8.44 -0.24 -24.56
N GLY A 169 9.48 0.26 -23.88
CA GLY A 169 10.55 1.09 -24.44
C GLY A 169 10.14 2.40 -25.16
N VAL A 170 8.85 2.70 -25.25
CA VAL A 170 8.30 3.89 -25.89
C VAL A 170 7.67 4.75 -24.80
N PHE A 171 8.33 5.86 -24.50
CA PHE A 171 7.73 6.95 -23.74
C PHE A 171 6.59 7.53 -24.59
N ILE A 172 5.35 7.04 -24.39
CA ILE A 172 4.14 7.68 -24.89
C ILE A 172 3.49 8.38 -23.70
N PRO A 173 3.52 9.73 -23.62
CA PRO A 173 2.69 10.46 -22.68
C PRO A 173 1.23 10.03 -22.91
N SER A 174 0.58 9.55 -21.85
CA SER A 174 -0.69 8.83 -21.90
C SER A 174 -1.77 9.52 -22.74
N LEU A 175 -1.89 9.10 -23.99
CA LEU A 175 -3.09 9.21 -24.81
C LEU A 175 -3.67 7.80 -24.93
N PHE A 176 -4.48 7.37 -23.96
CA PHE A 176 -5.42 6.28 -24.20
C PHE A 176 -6.86 6.72 -23.94
N ASN A 177 -7.33 7.39 -24.99
CA ASN A 177 -8.71 7.46 -25.43
C ASN A 177 -9.08 6.09 -26.01
N SER A 178 -9.96 5.33 -25.36
CA SER A 178 -10.63 4.18 -26.00
C SER A 178 -12.05 4.58 -26.34
N ARG A 179 -12.22 5.15 -27.55
CA ARG A 179 -13.47 5.07 -28.30
C ARG A 179 -13.38 3.83 -29.17
N LYS A 180 -14.06 2.75 -28.80
CA LYS A 180 -14.54 1.76 -29.78
C LYS A 180 -15.96 2.18 -30.16
N ASN A 181 -16.08 2.99 -31.21
CA ASN A 181 -17.30 3.06 -32.00
C ASN A 181 -17.04 2.37 -33.33
N SER A 182 -17.66 1.21 -33.47
CA SER A 182 -17.84 0.46 -34.70
C SER A 182 -18.67 1.28 -35.69
N TYR A 183 -18.06 1.75 -36.77
CA TYR A 183 -18.77 1.96 -38.03
C TYR A 183 -17.89 1.54 -39.20
N SER A 184 -18.52 0.75 -40.05
CA SER A 184 -18.03 0.15 -41.29
C SER A 184 -17.38 1.16 -42.22
N ARG A 185 -16.19 0.80 -42.71
CA ARG A 185 -15.52 1.42 -43.88
C ARG A 185 -16.36 1.17 -45.13
N SER A 186 -16.88 2.23 -45.75
CA SER A 186 -17.13 2.26 -47.20
C SER A 186 -15.99 3.02 -47.87
N ARG A 187 -15.42 2.38 -48.90
CA ARG A 187 -14.38 2.89 -49.78
C ARG A 187 -14.90 4.08 -50.59
N SER A 188 -14.05 5.09 -50.82
CA SER A 188 -13.95 5.75 -52.13
C SER A 188 -12.61 6.49 -52.27
N LYS A 189 -12.01 6.31 -53.44
CA LYS A 189 -10.73 6.87 -53.90
C LYS A 189 -10.89 8.37 -54.20
N SER A 190 -9.83 9.16 -54.00
CA SER A 190 -9.31 10.00 -55.10
C SER A 190 -7.90 10.54 -54.81
N THR A 191 -7.11 10.52 -55.87
CA THR A 191 -5.75 11.03 -56.07
C THR A 191 -5.73 12.54 -56.28
N THR A 192 -4.78 13.27 -55.64
CA THR A 192 -3.99 14.31 -56.33
C THR A 192 -2.73 14.73 -55.57
N ARG A 193 -1.74 15.14 -56.37
CA ARG A 193 -0.35 15.51 -56.11
C ARG A 193 -0.15 16.87 -55.40
N SER A 194 1.10 17.03 -54.94
CA SER A 194 1.98 18.21 -55.06
C SER A 194 2.20 19.09 -53.83
N THR A 195 3.44 19.00 -53.32
CA THR A 195 4.39 20.06 -52.91
C THR A 195 3.88 21.27 -52.14
N PHE A 196 4.51 21.60 -51.01
CA PHE A 196 5.59 22.59 -50.98
C PHE A 196 6.40 22.48 -49.69
N MET A 197 7.70 22.70 -49.84
CA MET A 197 8.67 22.87 -48.76
C MET A 197 8.35 24.15 -47.98
N ASP A 198 8.61 24.16 -46.67
CA ASP A 198 9.40 25.26 -46.12
C ASP A 198 10.22 24.80 -44.91
N VAL A 199 11.50 25.13 -45.02
CA VAL A 199 12.60 24.91 -44.08
C VAL A 199 12.91 26.28 -43.46
N THR A 200 13.55 26.26 -42.29
CA THR A 200 14.11 27.38 -41.51
C THR A 200 13.14 28.00 -40.49
N ASN A 201 13.53 28.35 -39.26
CA ASN A 201 14.83 28.28 -38.60
C ASN A 201 14.66 28.25 -37.07
N LYS A 202 15.62 27.61 -36.41
CA LYS A 202 15.93 27.76 -34.99
C LYS A 202 16.21 29.23 -34.66
N ILE A 203 15.58 29.77 -33.62
CA ILE A 203 16.25 30.66 -32.64
C ILE A 203 15.81 30.27 -31.23
N ARG A 204 16.82 30.17 -30.38
CA ARG A 204 16.88 29.80 -28.96
C ARG A 204 16.84 31.07 -28.13
N SER A 205 16.04 31.13 -27.06
CA SER A 205 16.49 31.66 -25.75
C SER A 205 15.40 31.65 -24.67
N GLN A 206 15.75 30.94 -23.59
CA GLN A 206 15.59 31.29 -22.17
C GLN A 206 14.19 31.31 -21.54
N SER A 207 13.93 30.30 -20.72
CA SER A 207 13.15 30.45 -19.49
C SER A 207 13.66 29.48 -18.40
N VAL A 208 14.37 30.08 -17.45
CA VAL A 208 14.52 29.74 -16.02
C VAL A 208 14.15 28.31 -15.61
N GLU A 209 15.17 27.50 -15.30
CA GLU A 209 15.04 26.27 -14.52
C GLU A 209 14.50 26.60 -13.12
N GLN A 210 13.20 26.36 -12.91
CA GLN A 210 12.68 26.16 -11.57
C GLN A 210 13.02 24.73 -11.16
N VAL A 211 13.87 24.63 -10.14
CA VAL A 211 14.20 23.38 -9.45
C VAL A 211 12.90 22.77 -8.90
N GLU A 212 12.39 21.73 -9.57
CA GLU A 212 11.36 20.86 -9.04
C GLU A 212 11.88 20.18 -7.78
N GLN A 213 11.30 20.55 -6.63
CA GLN A 213 11.51 19.84 -5.37
C GLN A 213 10.78 18.49 -5.44
N GLY A 214 11.42 17.51 -6.06
CA GLY A 214 10.99 16.12 -6.05
C GLY A 214 11.02 15.51 -4.64
N ASN A 215 9.90 14.85 -4.30
CA ASN A 215 9.80 13.67 -3.43
C ASN A 215 10.63 13.65 -2.14
N ARG A 216 10.09 14.29 -1.10
CA ARG A 216 10.53 14.19 0.31
C ARG A 216 10.20 12.85 1.00
N TRP A 217 10.01 11.75 0.26
CA TRP A 217 9.80 10.40 0.82
C TRP A 217 11.10 9.71 1.26
N LYS A 218 12.25 10.35 1.07
CA LYS A 218 13.56 9.83 1.49
C LYS A 218 14.04 10.56 2.75
N ARG A 219 13.83 9.98 3.93
CA ARG A 219 14.66 10.29 5.11
C ARG A 219 15.16 9.04 5.82
N LYS A 220 16.37 9.22 6.34
CA LYS A 220 17.38 8.23 6.71
C LYS A 220 17.03 7.47 8.00
N PHE A 221 17.42 6.20 8.03
CA PHE A 221 17.49 5.37 9.22
C PHE A 221 18.36 6.03 10.29
N ILE A 222 17.83 6.17 11.51
CA ILE A 222 18.63 6.44 12.71
C ILE A 222 18.78 5.11 13.42
N THR A 223 19.94 4.46 13.26
CA THR A 223 20.40 3.45 14.20
C THR A 223 21.12 4.20 15.33
N ASN A 224 20.53 4.24 16.52
CA ASN A 224 21.25 4.65 17.73
C ASN A 224 22.01 3.43 18.26
N PRO A 225 23.36 3.42 18.30
CA PRO A 225 24.07 2.54 19.20
C PRO A 225 24.10 3.22 20.58
N THR A 226 23.38 2.67 21.55
CA THR A 226 23.53 3.05 22.95
C THR A 226 24.89 2.56 23.47
N ASN A 227 25.80 3.50 23.68
CA ASN A 227 26.92 3.36 24.60
C ASN A 227 26.38 3.47 26.03
N GLN A 228 26.47 2.40 26.83
CA GLN A 228 26.55 2.51 28.28
C GLN A 228 27.67 1.60 28.79
N GLN A 229 28.59 2.22 29.52
CA GLN A 229 29.70 1.61 30.23
C GLN A 229 29.21 0.90 31.51
N SER A 230 29.79 -0.29 31.72
CA SER A 230 30.22 -0.91 32.99
C SER A 230 29.25 -1.04 34.17
N THR A 231 28.97 -2.29 34.54
CA THR A 231 29.36 -2.85 35.85
C THR A 231 29.69 -4.34 35.72
N SER A 232 30.68 -4.75 36.50
CA SER A 232 31.38 -6.03 36.54
C SER A 232 30.68 -7.11 37.38
N SER A 233 30.75 -8.37 36.96
CA SER A 233 31.10 -9.52 37.83
C SER A 233 31.24 -10.84 37.04
N ASN A 234 32.32 -11.56 37.36
CA ASN A 234 32.86 -12.79 36.77
C ASN A 234 31.91 -14.01 36.80
N THR A 235 32.07 -14.95 35.85
CA THR A 235 32.68 -16.29 36.09
C THR A 235 32.73 -17.20 34.83
N SER A 236 33.91 -17.79 34.63
CA SER A 236 34.26 -19.11 34.03
C SER A 236 34.06 -19.44 32.55
N GLU A 237 35.20 -19.30 31.85
CA GLU A 237 35.82 -20.05 30.75
C GLU A 237 35.32 -21.47 30.41
N ILE A 238 35.18 -21.77 29.11
CA ILE A 238 35.72 -22.96 28.42
C ILE A 238 36.21 -22.54 27.02
N SER A 239 37.43 -22.95 26.69
CA SER A 239 38.24 -22.60 25.51
C SER A 239 38.21 -23.63 24.37
N GLY A 240 38.47 -23.16 23.14
CA GLY A 240 38.86 -23.92 21.93
C GLY A 240 37.85 -23.74 20.79
N ILE A 241 38.14 -23.16 19.62
CA ILE A 241 39.28 -23.38 18.71
C ILE A 241 39.53 -22.09 17.90
N SER A 242 40.80 -21.77 17.69
CA SER A 242 41.28 -20.68 16.83
C SER A 242 41.82 -21.19 15.49
N SER A 243 41.45 -20.52 14.39
CA SER A 243 42.37 -20.29 13.26
C SER A 243 41.96 -19.03 12.47
N THR A 244 42.84 -18.03 12.55
CA THR A 244 43.16 -16.90 11.65
C THR A 244 42.80 -17.08 10.17
N SER A 245 42.55 -16.08 9.32
CA SER A 245 42.62 -14.61 9.35
C SER A 245 42.11 -14.10 7.98
N ASN A 246 41.38 -12.98 7.94
CA ASN A 246 41.78 -11.81 7.15
C ASN A 246 40.74 -10.70 7.24
N SER A 247 41.25 -9.54 7.65
CA SER A 247 40.60 -8.25 7.71
C SER A 247 40.30 -7.69 6.31
N SER A 248 39.05 -7.34 6.08
CA SER A 248 38.70 -6.18 5.27
C SER A 248 37.65 -5.38 6.02
N SER A 249 38.06 -4.22 6.50
CA SER A 249 37.23 -3.18 7.07
C SER A 249 36.33 -2.61 5.97
N GLY A 250 35.21 -3.28 5.72
CA GLY A 250 34.12 -2.80 4.89
C GLY A 250 33.00 -2.27 5.79
N SER A 251 32.82 -0.96 5.80
CA SER A 251 31.63 -0.31 6.34
C SER A 251 30.36 -1.01 5.86
N THR A 252 29.59 -1.59 6.77
CA THR A 252 28.28 -2.22 6.54
C THR A 252 27.20 -1.18 6.22
N SER A 253 27.39 -0.38 5.16
CA SER A 253 26.36 0.49 4.57
C SER A 253 25.68 -0.13 3.33
N PHE A 254 25.95 -1.39 3.03
CA PHE A 254 25.35 -2.09 1.89
C PHE A 254 24.04 -2.77 2.28
N ARG A 255 22.88 -2.11 2.05
CA ARG A 255 21.61 -2.80 1.66
C ARG A 255 20.36 -1.93 1.41
N THR A 256 20.43 -0.59 1.38
CA THR A 256 19.21 0.23 1.17
C THR A 256 18.82 0.46 -0.30
N GLU A 257 19.69 0.17 -1.27
CA GLU A 257 19.51 0.65 -2.66
C GLU A 257 18.68 -0.22 -3.61
N TYR A 258 18.23 -1.43 -3.21
CA TYR A 258 17.51 -2.34 -4.13
C TYR A 258 16.26 -3.01 -3.55
N LEU A 259 15.63 -2.43 -2.51
CA LEU A 259 14.30 -2.92 -2.13
C LEU A 259 13.30 -2.44 -3.18
N GLU A 260 12.62 -3.35 -3.86
CA GLU A 260 11.60 -3.01 -4.86
C GLU A 260 10.63 -1.97 -4.29
N GLN A 261 10.58 -0.81 -4.93
CA GLN A 261 9.82 0.33 -4.46
C GLN A 261 8.35 0.12 -4.78
N GLN A 262 7.67 -0.73 -4.00
CA GLN A 262 6.22 -0.90 -4.10
C GLN A 262 5.50 0.33 -3.54
N ASN A 263 4.35 0.64 -4.14
CA ASN A 263 3.42 1.63 -3.60
C ASN A 263 2.78 1.08 -2.32
N PRO A 264 2.50 1.92 -1.31
CA PRO A 264 1.84 1.45 -0.11
C PRO A 264 0.42 0.96 -0.40
N ILE A 265 -0.02 0.00 0.41
CA ILE A 265 -1.42 -0.42 0.46
C ILE A 265 -2.09 0.26 1.65
N ILE A 266 -3.20 0.95 1.41
CA ILE A 266 -3.98 1.51 2.51
C ILE A 266 -4.84 0.39 3.11
N VAL A 267 -4.79 0.24 4.43
CA VAL A 267 -5.61 -0.71 5.18
C VAL A 267 -6.31 0.04 6.29
N HIS A 268 -7.62 -0.08 6.37
CA HIS A 268 -8.40 0.59 7.41
C HIS A 268 -9.48 -0.31 8.01
N CYS A 269 -9.81 0.01 9.25
CA CYS A 269 -10.93 -0.48 10.03
C CYS A 269 -11.43 0.69 10.88
N MET A 270 -12.31 0.49 11.86
CA MET A 270 -12.87 1.59 12.66
C MET A 270 -11.79 2.54 13.23
N ASP A 271 -10.73 1.97 13.82
CA ASP A 271 -9.64 2.70 14.48
C ASP A 271 -8.27 2.59 13.76
N GLY A 272 -8.22 1.86 12.65
CA GLY A 272 -7.01 1.55 11.91
C GLY A 272 -5.96 0.73 12.67
N SER A 273 -6.33 0.06 13.75
CA SER A 273 -5.39 -0.63 14.63
C SER A 273 -5.78 -2.07 14.92
N SER A 274 -7.07 -2.32 15.11
CA SER A 274 -7.60 -3.64 15.48
C SER A 274 -7.42 -4.67 14.35
N ILE A 275 -8.35 -4.70 13.39
CA ILE A 275 -8.30 -5.66 12.27
C ILE A 275 -7.21 -5.31 11.28
N SER A 276 -6.93 -4.02 11.09
CA SER A 276 -5.84 -3.58 10.23
C SER A 276 -4.50 -4.15 10.69
N GLY A 277 -4.24 -4.17 12.00
CA GLY A 277 -3.05 -4.79 12.58
C GLY A 277 -3.05 -6.31 12.46
N LEU A 278 -4.21 -6.94 12.68
CA LEU A 278 -4.36 -8.39 12.52
C LEU A 278 -4.05 -8.85 11.09
N TYR A 279 -4.58 -8.15 10.08
CA TYR A 279 -4.32 -8.42 8.68
C TYR A 279 -2.84 -8.31 8.33
N VAL A 280 -2.21 -7.17 8.65
CA VAL A 280 -0.77 -6.96 8.34
C VAL A 280 0.09 -8.00 9.04
N LEU A 281 -0.21 -8.36 10.30
CA LEU A 281 0.52 -9.39 11.01
C LEU A 281 0.42 -10.75 10.30
N ILE A 282 -0.79 -11.21 9.99
CA ILE A 282 -1.00 -12.50 9.35
C ILE A 282 -0.36 -12.52 7.97
N GLU A 283 -0.53 -11.48 7.15
CA GLU A 283 0.03 -11.43 5.80
C GLU A 283 1.56 -11.51 5.79
N VAL A 284 2.22 -10.77 6.69
CA VAL A 284 3.68 -10.78 6.78
C VAL A 284 4.19 -12.14 7.30
N ILE A 285 3.51 -12.75 8.28
CA ILE A 285 3.89 -14.09 8.76
C ILE A 285 3.71 -15.14 7.66
N VAL A 286 2.60 -15.10 6.92
CA VAL A 286 2.36 -15.98 5.76
C VAL A 286 3.50 -15.84 4.75
N HIS A 287 3.88 -14.61 4.39
CA HIS A 287 5.01 -14.40 3.50
C HIS A 287 6.33 -14.95 4.07
N CYS A 288 6.58 -14.79 5.37
CA CYS A 288 7.77 -15.33 6.00
C CYS A 288 7.79 -16.87 5.94
N ILE A 289 6.65 -17.53 6.19
CA ILE A 289 6.50 -18.99 6.07
C ILE A 289 6.78 -19.44 4.64
N GLU A 290 6.17 -18.81 3.64
CA GLU A 290 6.38 -19.12 2.21
C GLU A 290 7.84 -18.99 1.76
N ASN A 291 8.62 -18.14 2.45
CA ASN A 291 10.01 -17.85 2.12
C ASN A 291 11.01 -18.43 3.14
N ASN A 292 10.56 -19.36 3.99
CA ASN A 292 11.39 -20.01 5.03
C ASN A 292 12.11 -19.02 5.96
N VAL A 293 11.51 -17.86 6.21
CA VAL A 293 12.00 -16.85 7.16
C VAL A 293 11.41 -17.14 8.53
N ASN A 294 12.28 -17.44 9.49
CA ASN A 294 11.85 -17.64 10.87
C ASN A 294 11.50 -16.29 11.51
N VAL A 295 10.24 -16.12 11.91
CA VAL A 295 9.75 -14.92 12.59
C VAL A 295 8.77 -15.29 13.69
N GLU A 296 9.04 -14.78 14.89
CA GLU A 296 8.14 -14.96 16.03
C GLU A 296 7.00 -13.94 15.96
N ILE A 297 5.76 -14.41 16.06
CA ILE A 297 4.55 -13.57 16.07
C ILE A 297 4.62 -12.44 17.13
N PRO A 298 5.03 -12.68 18.40
CA PRO A 298 5.16 -11.61 19.39
C PRO A 298 6.19 -10.55 19.00
N LYS A 299 7.32 -10.97 18.42
CA LYS A 299 8.41 -10.07 18.00
C LYS A 299 7.95 -9.19 16.84
N LEU A 300 7.30 -9.77 15.84
CA LEU A 300 6.75 -9.00 14.72
C LEU A 300 5.67 -8.03 15.18
N LEU A 301 4.74 -8.46 16.06
CA LEU A 301 3.73 -7.56 16.61
C LEU A 301 4.36 -6.39 17.39
N ARG A 302 5.42 -6.63 18.14
CA ARG A 302 6.17 -5.56 18.84
C ARG A 302 6.77 -4.56 17.85
N LEU A 303 7.36 -5.02 16.74
CA LEU A 303 7.91 -4.16 15.69
C LEU A 303 6.80 -3.34 14.99
N LEU A 304 5.67 -3.96 14.69
CA LEU A 304 4.52 -3.25 14.11
C LEU A 304 3.98 -2.18 15.08
N ARG A 305 3.92 -2.49 16.39
CA ARG A 305 3.47 -1.56 17.44
C ARG A 305 4.39 -0.36 17.68
N GLN A 306 5.66 -0.46 17.31
CA GLN A 306 6.59 0.68 17.28
C GLN A 306 6.26 1.66 16.17
N GLN A 307 5.54 1.23 15.12
CA GLN A 307 5.16 2.08 14.00
C GLN A 307 3.72 2.59 14.09
N ARG A 308 2.81 1.83 14.73
CA ARG A 308 1.48 2.31 15.10
C ARG A 308 1.06 1.73 16.44
N SER A 309 0.68 2.61 17.37
CA SER A 309 0.24 2.20 18.70
C SER A 309 -0.98 1.26 18.64
N SER A 310 -1.08 0.35 19.61
CA SER A 310 -2.32 -0.42 19.89
C SER A 310 -2.80 -1.35 18.77
N LEU A 311 -1.91 -1.81 17.89
CA LEU A 311 -2.25 -2.88 16.95
C LEU A 311 -2.62 -4.17 17.70
N ILE A 312 -3.71 -4.83 17.30
CA ILE A 312 -4.29 -6.00 17.97
C ILE A 312 -4.65 -5.68 19.43
N LYS A 313 -5.93 -5.41 19.69
CA LYS A 313 -6.39 -4.83 20.97
C LYS A 313 -6.72 -5.86 22.04
N ASN A 314 -7.14 -7.06 21.66
CA ASN A 314 -7.65 -8.05 22.59
C ASN A 314 -7.05 -9.44 22.35
N ILE A 315 -7.22 -10.32 23.34
CA ILE A 315 -6.70 -11.68 23.32
C ILE A 315 -7.35 -12.53 22.22
N HIS A 316 -8.59 -12.25 21.84
CA HIS A 316 -9.29 -13.01 20.80
C HIS A 316 -8.69 -12.75 19.42
N GLN A 317 -8.34 -11.49 19.11
CA GLN A 317 -7.62 -11.13 17.88
C GLN A 317 -6.23 -11.78 17.85
N TYR A 318 -5.51 -11.74 18.97
CA TYR A 318 -4.18 -12.35 19.05
C TYR A 318 -4.24 -13.87 18.90
N LYS A 319 -5.20 -14.54 19.56
CA LYS A 319 -5.46 -15.98 19.41
C LYS A 319 -5.84 -16.33 17.97
N PHE A 320 -6.71 -15.52 17.34
CA PHE A 320 -7.08 -15.71 15.94
C PHE A 320 -5.86 -15.67 15.00
N ALA A 321 -4.88 -14.80 15.26
CA ALA A 321 -3.64 -14.78 14.48
C ALA A 321 -2.92 -16.13 14.52
N TYR A 322 -2.73 -16.73 15.71
CA TYR A 322 -2.12 -18.06 15.82
C TYR A 322 -2.95 -19.13 15.13
N GLU A 323 -4.28 -19.14 15.33
CA GLU A 323 -5.17 -20.11 14.70
C GLU A 323 -5.12 -20.01 13.16
N ALA A 324 -5.11 -18.79 12.62
CA ALA A 324 -4.99 -18.57 11.18
C ALA A 324 -3.67 -19.09 10.62
N ILE A 325 -2.55 -18.86 11.32
CA ILE A 325 -1.24 -19.39 10.91
C ILE A 325 -1.17 -20.92 11.01
N LEU A 326 -1.75 -21.52 12.05
CA LEU A 326 -1.84 -22.98 12.18
C LEU A 326 -2.64 -23.60 11.03
N VAL A 327 -3.81 -23.04 10.71
CA VAL A 327 -4.64 -23.51 9.59
C VAL A 327 -3.94 -23.31 8.26
N TYR A 328 -3.24 -22.17 8.07
CA TYR A 328 -2.43 -21.94 6.89
C TYR A 328 -1.35 -23.03 6.74
N LEU A 329 -0.58 -23.32 7.79
CA LEU A 329 0.46 -24.36 7.79
C LEU A 329 -0.11 -25.77 7.52
N GLN A 330 -1.30 -26.09 8.02
CA GLN A 330 -1.96 -27.38 7.75
C GLN A 330 -2.37 -27.55 6.28
N ARG A 331 -2.69 -26.45 5.59
CA ARG A 331 -3.10 -26.42 4.18
C ARG A 331 -1.90 -26.43 3.25
N SER A 332 -0.87 -25.68 3.62
CA SER A 332 0.41 -25.67 2.95
C SER A 332 1.03 -27.05 3.12
N ARG A 333 1.02 -27.89 2.09
CA ARG A 333 1.73 -29.18 2.05
C ARG A 333 3.25 -28.97 2.11
N LEU A 334 3.73 -28.41 3.22
CA LEU A 334 5.12 -28.33 3.63
C LEU A 334 5.39 -29.54 4.55
N ILE A 335 5.26 -30.73 3.98
CA ILE A 335 5.79 -31.99 4.52
C ILE A 335 6.41 -32.75 3.36
#